data_AF-A0A3C1L6E5-F1
#
_entry.id   AF-A0A3C1L6E5-F1
#
_cell.length_a   1.000
_cell.length_b   1.000
_cell.length_c   1.000
_cell.angle_alpha   90.00
_cell.angle_beta   90.00
_cell.angle_gamma   90.00
#
_symmetry.space_group_name_H-M   'P 1'
#
loop_
_entity.id
_entity.type
_entity.pdbx_description
1 polymer ?
#
loop_
_entity_poly.entity_id
_entity_poly.type
_entity_poly.pdbx_seq_one_letter_code
_entity_poly.pdbx_strand_id
1 'polypeptide(L)'
;MHDDSVLVERRIRRELLEKVLPAMYSATMPMTVQAWDAPGEPVPYGEAMAALATQARPFAIGAKWSRPWGTTWFRFTADVPAAWSGPQLEAVIDLGFHPDAAGFQAEGLVWSPGTDGLGAPVQGIHPRRTGLPLPLAPAGPLEVVLEA
;
A
#
# COMPACT_ATOMS: atom_id res chain seq x y z
N MET A 1 24.08 32.38 -24.04
CA MET A 1 24.18 31.41 -22.95
C MET A 1 22.80 30.80 -22.79
N HIS A 2 22.63 29.53 -23.18
CA HIS A 2 21.34 28.86 -23.11
C HIS A 2 21.09 28.37 -21.69
N ASP A 3 19.85 28.52 -21.22
CA ASP A 3 19.39 27.99 -19.95
C ASP A 3 18.91 26.55 -20.16
N ASP A 4 19.78 25.59 -19.81
CA ASP A 4 19.50 24.16 -19.93
C ASP A 4 18.97 23.55 -18.62
N SER A 5 18.62 24.38 -17.63
CA SER A 5 18.16 23.94 -16.29
C SER A 5 17.03 22.91 -16.36
N VAL A 6 16.02 23.14 -17.20
CA VAL A 6 14.87 22.24 -17.39
C VAL A 6 15.31 20.85 -17.86
N LEU A 7 16.29 20.76 -18.75
CA LEU A 7 16.79 19.47 -19.26
C LEU A 7 17.58 18.72 -18.18
N VAL A 8 18.39 19.46 -17.42
CA VAL A 8 19.17 18.91 -16.29
C VAL A 8 18.25 18.39 -15.19
N GLU A 9 17.25 19.17 -14.78
CA GLU A 9 16.27 18.78 -13.76
C GLU A 9 15.48 17.53 -14.17
N ARG A 10 15.01 17.47 -15.42
CA ARG A 10 14.33 16.26 -15.94
C ARG A 10 15.23 15.04 -15.90
N ARG A 11 16.52 15.20 -16.21
CA ARG A 11 17.50 14.12 -16.11
C ARG A 11 17.67 13.67 -14.68
N ILE A 12 17.90 14.60 -13.74
CA ILE A 12 18.03 14.28 -12.30
C ILE A 12 16.78 13.55 -11.80
N ARG A 13 15.59 14.05 -12.11
CA ARG A 13 14.32 13.42 -11.72
C ARG A 13 14.22 11.99 -12.23
N ARG A 14 14.56 11.76 -13.50
CA ARG A 14 14.57 10.42 -14.08
C ARG A 14 15.58 9.49 -13.39
N GLU A 15 16.83 9.94 -13.21
CA GLU A 15 17.86 9.12 -12.55
C GLU A 15 17.45 8.78 -11.10
N LEU A 16 16.85 9.72 -10.38
CA LEU A 16 16.33 9.49 -9.03
C LEU A 16 15.22 8.44 -9.04
N LEU A 17 14.17 8.64 -9.84
CA LEU A 17 12.97 7.79 -9.83
C LEU A 17 13.18 6.41 -10.44
N GLU A 18 13.98 6.30 -11.51
CA GLU A 18 14.14 5.05 -12.25
C GLU A 18 15.34 4.21 -11.79
N LYS A 19 16.34 4.82 -11.12
CA LYS A 19 17.55 4.11 -10.70
C LYS A 19 17.78 4.13 -9.20
N VAL A 20 17.79 5.32 -8.59
CA VAL A 20 18.17 5.44 -7.17
C VAL A 20 17.08 4.90 -6.25
N LEU A 21 15.82 5.34 -6.39
CA LEU A 21 14.73 4.89 -5.52
C LEU A 21 14.47 3.38 -5.62
N PRO A 22 14.39 2.77 -6.82
CA PRO A 22 14.21 1.31 -6.91
C PRO A 22 15.37 0.53 -6.27
N ALA A 23 16.59 1.07 -6.35
CA ALA A 23 17.78 0.46 -5.76
C ALA A 23 17.88 0.62 -4.23
N MET A 24 17.00 1.42 -3.59
CA MET A 24 16.94 1.49 -2.13
C MET A 24 16.52 0.15 -1.50
N TYR A 25 15.76 -0.66 -2.23
CA TYR A 25 15.34 -1.98 -1.79
C TYR A 25 16.31 -3.05 -2.32
N SER A 26 17.10 -3.63 -1.42
CA SER A 26 18.05 -4.68 -1.77
C SER A 26 17.38 -6.01 -2.16
N ALA A 27 16.17 -6.26 -1.66
CA ALA A 27 15.34 -7.40 -2.00
C ALA A 27 13.86 -7.05 -1.85
N THR A 28 13.01 -7.62 -2.70
CA THR A 28 11.55 -7.42 -2.69
C THR A 28 10.82 -8.71 -3.02
N MET A 29 9.58 -8.84 -2.55
CA MET A 29 8.67 -9.94 -2.88
C MET A 29 7.25 -9.38 -2.96
N PRO A 30 6.44 -9.76 -3.97
CA PRO A 30 5.05 -9.34 -4.04
C PRO A 30 4.22 -9.98 -2.93
N MET A 31 3.22 -9.24 -2.44
CA MET A 31 2.20 -9.78 -1.52
C MET A 31 1.07 -10.44 -2.31
N THR A 32 0.44 -11.45 -1.72
CA THR A 32 -0.85 -11.97 -2.20
C THR A 32 -1.93 -10.98 -1.80
N VAL A 33 -2.81 -10.62 -2.74
CA VAL A 33 -3.84 -9.61 -2.50
C VAL A 33 -5.22 -10.23 -2.66
N GLN A 34 -6.10 -9.90 -1.74
CA GLN A 34 -7.55 -10.10 -1.87
C GLN A 34 -8.26 -8.77 -1.70
N ALA A 35 -9.39 -8.60 -2.39
CA ALA A 35 -10.17 -7.37 -2.38
C ALA A 35 -11.65 -7.67 -2.13
N TRP A 36 -12.31 -6.81 -1.37
CA TRP A 36 -13.75 -6.79 -1.19
C TRP A 36 -14.25 -5.35 -1.35
N ASP A 37 -15.18 -5.14 -2.28
CA ASP A 37 -15.73 -3.82 -2.55
C ASP A 37 -16.92 -3.62 -1.58
N ALA A 38 -16.86 -2.58 -0.74
CA ALA A 38 -17.88 -2.33 0.25
C ALA A 38 -19.20 -1.89 -0.42
N PRO A 39 -20.37 -2.36 0.04
CA PRO A 39 -21.66 -2.01 -0.55
C PRO A 39 -22.11 -0.56 -0.26
N GLY A 40 -21.48 0.11 0.72
CA GLY A 40 -21.75 1.49 1.14
C GLY A 40 -20.68 1.96 2.14
N GLU A 41 -20.75 3.22 2.59
CA GLU A 41 -19.74 3.81 3.48
C GLU A 41 -20.38 4.61 4.64
N PRO A 42 -19.79 4.58 5.85
CA PRO A 42 -18.66 3.74 6.28
C PRO A 42 -19.10 2.33 6.72
N VAL A 43 -18.21 1.33 6.58
CA VAL A 43 -18.39 -0.04 7.12
C VAL A 43 -17.50 -0.21 8.36
N PRO A 44 -18.02 -0.74 9.50
CA PRO A 44 -17.18 -1.02 10.67
C PRO A 44 -16.09 -2.05 10.38
N TYR A 45 -14.92 -1.91 11.00
CA TYR A 45 -13.78 -2.82 10.82
C TYR A 45 -14.14 -4.30 10.97
N GLY A 46 -14.92 -4.66 12.00
CA GLY A 46 -15.34 -6.05 12.21
C GLY A 46 -16.19 -6.62 11.07
N GLU A 47 -17.05 -5.80 10.48
CA GLU A 47 -17.84 -6.19 9.30
C GLU A 47 -16.93 -6.37 8.08
N ALA A 48 -16.00 -5.44 7.86
CA ALA A 48 -15.00 -5.57 6.80
C ALA A 48 -14.15 -6.83 6.95
N MET A 49 -13.76 -7.21 8.18
CA MET A 49 -12.95 -8.42 8.41
C MET A 49 -13.75 -9.69 8.15
N ALA A 50 -15.01 -9.72 8.56
CA ALA A 50 -15.92 -10.82 8.26
C ALA A 50 -16.16 -10.96 6.76
N ALA A 51 -16.34 -9.85 6.05
CA ALA A 51 -16.50 -9.83 4.61
C ALA A 51 -15.21 -10.26 3.90
N LEU A 52 -14.03 -9.78 4.33
CA LEU A 52 -12.76 -10.21 3.77
C LEU A 52 -12.50 -11.71 3.97
N ALA A 53 -12.99 -12.29 5.06
CA ALA A 53 -12.83 -13.73 5.32
C ALA A 53 -13.74 -14.60 4.44
N THR A 54 -14.90 -14.10 4.02
CA THR A 54 -15.95 -14.94 3.38
C THR A 54 -16.29 -14.55 1.95
N GLN A 55 -16.03 -13.31 1.54
CA GLN A 55 -16.46 -12.72 0.27
C GLN A 55 -15.32 -12.10 -0.54
N ALA A 56 -14.12 -11.96 0.03
CA ALA A 56 -13.00 -11.38 -0.71
C ALA A 56 -12.65 -12.22 -1.93
N ARG A 57 -12.40 -11.53 -3.04
CA ARG A 57 -11.91 -12.14 -4.28
C ARG A 57 -10.38 -12.00 -4.36
N PRO A 58 -9.66 -12.97 -4.93
CA PRO A 58 -8.26 -12.76 -5.31
C PRO A 58 -8.12 -11.53 -6.20
N PHE A 59 -7.06 -10.75 -5.97
CA PHE A 59 -6.78 -9.53 -6.73
C PHE A 59 -5.39 -9.61 -7.36
N ALA A 60 -5.32 -9.40 -8.67
CA ALA A 60 -4.05 -9.34 -9.39
C ALA A 60 -3.46 -7.93 -9.28
N ILE A 61 -2.20 -7.82 -8.83
CA ILE A 61 -1.49 -6.54 -8.75
C ILE A 61 -1.47 -5.88 -10.14
N GLY A 62 -1.85 -4.59 -10.19
CA GLY A 62 -1.98 -3.82 -11.42
C GLY A 62 -3.35 -3.92 -12.11
N ALA A 63 -4.27 -4.75 -11.61
CA ALA A 63 -5.66 -4.76 -12.10
C ALA A 63 -6.39 -3.47 -11.70
N LYS A 64 -7.42 -3.13 -12.48
CA LYS A 64 -8.35 -2.05 -12.10
C LYS A 64 -9.24 -2.52 -10.95
N TRP A 65 -9.63 -1.59 -10.08
CA TRP A 65 -10.46 -1.87 -8.91
C TRP A 65 -11.46 -0.75 -8.68
N SER A 66 -12.62 -1.12 -8.14
CA SER A 66 -13.73 -0.24 -7.74
C SER A 66 -14.23 0.75 -8.82
N ARG A 67 -15.18 1.57 -8.40
CA ARG A 67 -15.64 2.78 -9.08
C ARG A 67 -15.04 4.01 -8.37
N PRO A 68 -14.98 5.18 -9.02
CA PRO A 68 -14.63 6.42 -8.33
C PRO A 68 -15.51 6.63 -7.10
N TRP A 69 -14.89 7.00 -5.97
CA TRP A 69 -15.56 7.21 -4.67
C TRP A 69 -16.30 5.99 -4.12
N GLY A 70 -15.86 4.78 -4.48
CA GLY A 70 -16.31 3.55 -3.83
C GLY A 70 -15.19 2.93 -3.02
N THR A 71 -15.47 2.57 -1.77
CA THR A 71 -14.52 1.92 -0.88
C THR A 71 -14.31 0.44 -1.20
N THR A 72 -13.05 0.03 -1.14
CA THR A 72 -12.56 -1.34 -1.28
C THR A 72 -11.62 -1.64 -0.13
N TRP A 73 -11.90 -2.75 0.54
CA TRP A 73 -11.01 -3.30 1.54
C TRP A 73 -10.08 -4.31 0.89
N PHE A 74 -8.79 -4.14 1.12
CA PHE A 74 -7.74 -5.04 0.69
C PHE A 74 -7.15 -5.80 1.87
N ARG A 75 -6.95 -7.10 1.67
CA ARG A 75 -6.11 -7.94 2.52
C ARG A 75 -4.84 -8.29 1.75
N PHE A 76 -3.70 -7.91 2.29
CA PHE A 76 -2.38 -8.27 1.77
C PHE A 76 -1.74 -9.31 2.69
N THR A 77 -1.29 -10.42 2.12
CA THR A 77 -0.58 -11.46 2.88
C THR A 77 0.76 -11.81 2.25
N ALA A 78 1.74 -12.12 3.09
CA ALA A 78 3.06 -12.57 2.67
C ALA A 78 3.69 -13.48 3.73
N ASP A 79 4.73 -14.22 3.35
CA ASP A 79 5.60 -14.94 4.28
C ASP A 79 6.97 -14.25 4.31
N VAL A 80 7.24 -13.50 5.38
CA VAL A 80 8.43 -12.66 5.53
C VAL A 80 9.66 -13.55 5.73
N PRO A 81 10.66 -13.52 4.82
CA PRO A 81 11.89 -14.26 5.01
C PRO A 81 12.60 -13.83 6.30
N ALA A 82 13.15 -14.78 7.06
CA ALA A 82 13.82 -14.47 8.32
C ALA A 82 14.99 -13.48 8.19
N ALA A 83 15.64 -13.44 7.02
CA ALA A 83 16.71 -12.49 6.73
C ALA A 83 16.23 -11.03 6.55
N TRP A 84 14.93 -10.80 6.40
CA TRP A 84 14.36 -9.46 6.17
C TRP A 84 13.79 -8.83 7.44
N SER A 85 13.52 -9.62 8.48
CA SER A 85 12.99 -9.10 9.74
C SER A 85 13.95 -8.10 10.38
N GLY A 86 13.42 -6.96 10.81
CA GLY A 86 14.20 -5.90 11.43
C GLY A 86 13.67 -4.50 11.11
N PRO A 87 14.39 -3.46 11.53
CA PRO A 87 13.90 -2.08 11.49
C PRO A 87 13.72 -1.50 10.08
N GLN A 88 14.24 -2.17 9.05
CA GLN A 88 14.19 -1.73 7.65
C GLN A 88 13.03 -2.36 6.86
N LEU A 89 12.32 -3.32 7.45
CA LEU A 89 11.22 -3.97 6.77
C LEU A 89 10.05 -3.00 6.58
N GLU A 90 9.53 -2.93 5.37
CA GLU A 90 8.34 -2.15 5.06
C GLU A 90 7.50 -2.84 3.97
N ALA A 91 6.19 -2.58 4.00
CA ALA A 91 5.30 -2.92 2.90
C ALA A 91 5.10 -1.67 2.04
N VAL A 92 5.39 -1.77 0.74
CA VAL A 92 5.17 -0.68 -0.22
C VAL A 92 3.83 -0.92 -0.92
N ILE A 93 2.88 -0.01 -0.70
CA ILE A 93 1.53 -0.12 -1.26
C ILE A 93 1.28 1.05 -2.22
N ASP A 94 0.97 0.70 -3.47
CA ASP A 94 0.58 1.64 -4.52
C ASP A 94 -0.85 1.31 -4.96
N LEU A 95 -1.76 2.27 -4.80
CA LEU A 95 -3.18 2.12 -5.13
C LEU A 95 -3.50 2.52 -6.58
N GLY A 96 -2.47 2.69 -7.42
CA GLY A 96 -2.58 3.16 -8.80
C GLY A 96 -2.26 4.65 -8.93
N PHE A 97 -1.29 5.13 -8.15
CA PHE A 97 -0.96 6.55 -8.06
C PHE A 97 -0.31 7.09 -9.34
N HIS A 98 -0.64 8.34 -9.67
CA HIS A 98 0.09 9.14 -10.62
C HIS A 98 1.11 10.03 -9.91
N PRO A 99 2.39 10.00 -10.31
CA PRO A 99 3.48 10.65 -9.58
C PRO A 99 3.46 12.18 -9.63
N ASP A 100 2.70 12.78 -10.56
CA ASP A 100 2.72 14.22 -10.81
C ASP A 100 1.72 15.02 -9.95
N ALA A 101 0.81 14.35 -9.25
CA ALA A 101 -0.14 15.00 -8.34
C ALA A 101 -0.26 14.21 -7.03
N ALA A 102 -0.63 14.88 -5.95
CA ALA A 102 -0.89 14.22 -4.66
C ALA A 102 -2.36 14.23 -4.24
N GLY A 103 -3.17 15.13 -4.81
CA GLY A 103 -4.60 15.22 -4.54
C GLY A 103 -5.43 14.65 -5.68
N PHE A 104 -6.71 14.42 -5.39
CA PHE A 104 -7.71 13.89 -6.34
C PHE A 104 -7.35 12.51 -6.90
N GLN A 105 -6.74 11.67 -6.06
CA GLN A 105 -6.44 10.27 -6.36
C GLN A 105 -7.01 9.40 -5.23
N ALA A 106 -6.92 8.08 -5.39
CA ALA A 106 -7.24 7.16 -4.30
C ALA A 106 -6.37 7.48 -3.07
N GLU A 107 -6.89 7.18 -1.89
CA GLU A 107 -6.18 7.23 -0.61
C GLU A 107 -6.52 5.95 0.14
N GLY A 108 -5.64 5.48 1.00
CA GLY A 108 -5.86 4.29 1.79
C GLY A 108 -5.64 4.54 3.28
N LEU A 109 -6.28 3.75 4.13
CA LEU A 109 -6.04 3.70 5.56
C LEU A 109 -5.71 2.28 5.97
N VAL A 110 -4.51 2.09 6.52
CA VAL A 110 -4.09 0.81 7.09
C VAL A 110 -4.76 0.63 8.45
N TRP A 111 -5.30 -0.56 8.67
CA TRP A 111 -5.96 -0.95 9.90
C TRP A 111 -5.20 -2.09 10.59
N SER A 112 -5.20 -2.05 11.92
CA SER A 112 -4.74 -3.15 12.78
C SER A 112 -5.89 -3.65 13.65
N PRO A 113 -5.86 -4.89 14.15
CA PRO A 113 -6.77 -5.32 15.20
C PRO A 113 -6.60 -4.42 16.43
N GLY A 114 -7.62 -3.61 16.75
CA GLY A 114 -7.61 -2.77 17.95
C GLY A 114 -7.58 -3.63 19.22
N THR A 115 -7.10 -3.09 20.34
CA THR A 115 -7.07 -3.83 21.62
C THR A 115 -8.46 -4.16 22.16
N ASP A 116 -9.47 -3.47 21.67
CA ASP A 116 -10.90 -3.66 21.94
C ASP A 116 -11.61 -4.48 20.84
N GLY A 117 -10.89 -4.93 19.81
CA GLY A 117 -11.45 -5.65 18.66
C GLY A 117 -12.19 -4.78 17.65
N LEU A 118 -12.24 -3.45 17.82
CA LEU A 118 -12.96 -2.52 16.92
C LEU A 118 -12.11 -2.04 15.74
N GLY A 119 -10.86 -2.50 15.65
CA GLY A 119 -9.90 -2.00 14.67
C GLY A 119 -9.28 -0.68 15.10
N ALA A 120 -8.00 -0.49 14.81
CA ALA A 120 -7.29 0.77 15.07
C ALA A 120 -6.61 1.27 13.79
N PRO A 121 -6.85 2.53 13.38
CA PRO A 121 -6.16 3.12 12.24
C PRO A 121 -4.67 3.26 12.56
N VAL A 122 -3.83 2.84 11.62
CA VAL A 122 -2.38 2.80 11.77
C VAL A 122 -1.72 3.94 10.98
N GLN A 123 -1.99 3.99 9.67
CA GLN A 123 -1.31 4.91 8.77
C GLN A 123 -2.12 5.12 7.49
N GLY A 124 -2.16 6.37 7.01
CA GLY A 124 -2.66 6.69 5.67
C GLY A 124 -1.64 6.35 4.58
N ILE A 125 -2.13 5.84 3.45
CA ILE A 125 -1.39 5.54 2.23
C ILE A 125 -1.87 6.50 1.13
N HIS A 126 -0.93 7.20 0.50
CA HIS A 126 -1.22 8.17 -0.56
C HIS A 126 0.02 8.36 -1.46
N PRO A 127 -0.06 9.08 -2.59
CA PRO A 127 1.05 9.17 -3.56
C PRO A 127 2.40 9.65 -3.01
N ARG A 128 2.42 10.30 -1.84
CA ARG A 128 3.66 10.78 -1.17
C ARG A 128 4.05 9.97 0.07
N ARG A 129 3.32 8.90 0.39
CA ARG A 129 3.58 7.99 1.50
C ARG A 129 3.01 6.59 1.17
N THR A 130 3.78 5.84 0.39
CA THR A 130 3.43 4.48 -0.05
C THR A 130 3.97 3.40 0.89
N GLY A 131 5.05 3.69 1.62
CA GLY A 131 5.67 2.77 2.56
C GLY A 131 4.96 2.71 3.90
N LEU A 132 4.60 1.50 4.33
CA LEU A 132 4.18 1.15 5.69
C LEU A 132 5.38 0.50 6.43
N PRO A 133 6.02 1.19 7.38
CA PRO A 133 7.09 0.61 8.17
C PRO A 133 6.59 -0.57 9.03
N LEU A 134 7.33 -1.67 9.05
CA LEU A 134 7.01 -2.90 9.79
C LEU A 134 8.19 -3.35 10.67
N PRO A 135 8.76 -2.47 11.52
CA PRO A 135 9.99 -2.76 12.26
C PRO A 135 9.85 -3.89 13.29
N LEU A 136 8.62 -4.22 13.68
CA LEU A 136 8.28 -5.25 14.66
C LEU A 136 7.69 -6.51 14.03
N ALA A 137 7.55 -6.57 12.70
CA ALA A 137 7.00 -7.75 12.06
C ALA A 137 7.99 -8.93 12.16
N PRO A 138 7.55 -10.10 12.67
CA PRO A 138 8.39 -11.28 12.75
C PRO A 138 8.61 -11.88 11.36
N ALA A 139 9.53 -12.85 11.28
CA ALA A 139 9.62 -13.74 10.15
C ALA A 139 8.35 -14.61 10.05
N GLY A 140 7.99 -15.03 8.84
CA GLY A 140 6.81 -15.84 8.58
C GLY A 140 5.56 -15.02 8.22
N PRO A 141 4.36 -15.52 8.53
CA PRO A 141 3.11 -14.91 8.07
C PRO A 141 2.93 -13.46 8.51
N LEU A 142 2.71 -12.59 7.53
CA LEU A 142 2.35 -11.19 7.69
C LEU A 142 1.01 -10.94 7.01
N GLU A 143 0.13 -10.21 7.70
CA GLU A 143 -1.12 -9.68 7.14
C GLU A 143 -1.14 -8.16 7.31
N VAL A 144 -1.52 -7.45 6.24
CA VAL A 144 -1.82 -6.02 6.26
C VAL A 144 -3.23 -5.83 5.69
N VAL A 145 -4.03 -5.04 6.40
CA VAL A 145 -5.40 -4.70 5.99
C VAL A 145 -5.47 -3.22 5.69
N LEU A 146 -6.13 -2.87 4.59
CA LEU A 146 -6.25 -1.49 4.12
C LEU A 146 -7.63 -1.22 3.55
N GLU A 147 -8.20 -0.08 3.89
CA GLU A 147 -9.42 0.47 3.30
C GLU A 147 -9.04 1.58 2.31
N ALA A 148 -9.55 1.57 1.07
CA ALA A 148 -9.24 2.56 0.03
C ALA A 148 -10.40 2.89 -0.89
#